data_AF-A0A2D7MAD0-F1
#
_entry.id   AF-A0A2D7MAD0-F1
#
_cell.length_a   1.000
_cell.length_b   1.000
_cell.length_c   1.000
_cell.angle_alpha   90.00
_cell.angle_beta   90.00
_cell.angle_gamma   90.00
#
_symmetry.space_group_name_H-M   'P 1'
#
loop_
_entity.id
_entity.type
_entity.pdbx_description
1 polymer ?
#
loop_
_entity_poly.entity_id
_entity_poly.type
_entity_poly.pdbx_seq_one_letter_code
_entity_poly.pdbx_strand_id
1 'polypeptide(L)'
;MAVFILGAAEYADSIQIGLLHLAIFYPWLKFTLGILVLDFFTSYAIHVCLHKSKWLWRIHLVHHSDPHLNSSTAIRLHPFENLIRIGFLILNILLFGIDLGSLFWCQTVAVFFSQLGHANLRLP
;
A
#
# COMPACT_ATOMS: atom_id res chain seq x y z
N MET A 1 7.34 2.70 -12.64
CA MET A 1 7.03 2.84 -11.20
C MET A 1 7.27 1.54 -10.43
N ALA A 2 6.77 0.39 -10.89
CA ALA A 2 7.05 -0.92 -10.29
C ALA A 2 8.55 -1.22 -10.09
N VAL A 3 9.40 -0.87 -11.06
CA VAL A 3 10.87 -1.03 -10.97
C VAL A 3 11.45 -0.37 -9.71
N PHE A 4 10.97 0.81 -9.32
CA PHE A 4 11.47 1.49 -8.11
C PHE A 4 11.03 0.80 -6.83
N ILE A 5 9.82 0.23 -6.80
CA ILE A 5 9.30 -0.49 -5.64
C ILE A 5 10.05 -1.80 -5.45
N LEU A 6 10.21 -2.58 -6.53
CA LEU A 6 10.96 -3.84 -6.52
C LEU A 6 12.43 -3.59 -6.18
N GLY A 7 13.04 -2.60 -6.83
CA GLY A 7 14.42 -2.21 -6.56
C GLY A 7 14.63 -1.75 -5.12
N ALA A 8 13.66 -1.07 -4.49
CA ALA A 8 13.75 -0.70 -3.08
C ALA A 8 13.68 -1.92 -2.15
N ALA A 9 12.83 -2.91 -2.45
CA ALA A 9 12.72 -4.14 -1.66
C ALA A 9 13.99 -5.00 -1.80
N GLU A 10 14.46 -5.19 -3.03
CA GLU A 10 15.72 -5.90 -3.31
C GLU A 10 16.93 -5.20 -2.68
N TYR A 11 16.98 -3.87 -2.77
CA TYR A 11 18.03 -3.08 -2.13
C TYR A 11 17.98 -3.27 -0.61
N ALA A 12 16.81 -3.11 0.01
CA ALA A 12 16.64 -3.26 1.45
C ALA A 12 17.09 -4.64 1.96
N ASP A 13 16.78 -5.69 1.21
CA ASP A 13 17.21 -7.06 1.51
C ASP A 13 18.71 -7.26 1.26
N SER A 14 19.27 -6.76 0.15
CA SER A 14 20.69 -6.94 -0.18
C SER A 14 21.66 -6.39 0.88
N ILE A 15 21.30 -5.27 1.51
CA ILE A 15 22.11 -4.63 2.57
C ILE A 15 21.49 -4.83 3.97
N GLN A 16 20.47 -5.68 4.08
CA GLN A 16 19.81 -6.04 5.35
C GLN A 16 19.39 -4.82 6.18
N ILE A 17 18.77 -3.81 5.56
CA ILE A 17 18.23 -2.63 6.26
C ILE A 17 16.74 -2.78 6.58
N GLY A 18 16.32 -2.11 7.66
CA GLY A 18 14.93 -2.03 8.09
C GLY A 18 14.63 -2.84 9.35
N LEU A 19 13.54 -2.49 10.04
CA LEU A 19 13.22 -3.02 11.37
C LEU A 19 13.11 -4.56 11.41
N LEU A 20 12.59 -5.20 10.36
CA LEU A 20 12.49 -6.66 10.27
C LEU A 20 13.82 -7.37 10.02
N HIS A 21 14.91 -6.62 9.77
CA HIS A 21 16.28 -7.14 9.67
C HIS A 21 17.09 -6.97 10.97
N LEU A 22 16.55 -6.26 11.97
CA LEU A 22 17.22 -6.08 13.26
C LEU A 22 17.23 -7.34 14.13
N ALA A 23 16.43 -8.34 13.79
CA ALA A 23 16.35 -9.61 14.50
C ALA A 23 16.15 -10.78 13.54
N ILE A 24 16.48 -11.99 14.02
CA ILE A 24 16.23 -13.23 13.29
C ILE A 24 14.81 -13.68 13.61
N PHE A 25 13.98 -13.80 12.58
CA PHE A 25 12.61 -14.27 12.67
C PHE A 25 12.47 -15.63 11.97
N TYR A 26 11.50 -16.43 12.40
CA TYR A 26 11.02 -17.52 11.55
C TYR A 26 10.44 -16.95 10.25
N PRO A 27 10.65 -17.61 9.09
CA PRO A 27 10.23 -17.07 7.80
C PRO A 27 8.75 -16.67 7.73
N TRP A 28 7.86 -17.52 8.27
CA TRP A 28 6.42 -17.23 8.30
C TRP A 28 6.09 -15.98 9.13
N LEU A 29 6.80 -15.77 10.25
CA LEU A 29 6.56 -14.63 11.13
C LEU A 29 7.04 -13.33 10.49
N LYS A 30 8.22 -13.34 9.85
CA LYS A 30 8.74 -12.18 9.09
C LYS A 30 7.75 -11.79 8.00
N PHE A 31 7.25 -12.78 7.25
CA PHE A 31 6.25 -12.59 6.20
C PHE A 31 4.93 -12.01 6.73
N THR A 32 4.38 -12.58 7.80
CA THR A 32 3.14 -12.06 8.42
C THR A 32 3.32 -10.63 8.93
N LEU A 33 4.43 -10.33 9.61
CA LEU A 33 4.72 -8.98 10.06
C LEU A 33 4.86 -8.00 8.89
N GLY A 34 5.51 -8.41 7.80
CA GLY A 34 5.63 -7.62 6.59
C GLY A 34 4.26 -7.25 6.00
N ILE A 35 3.34 -8.22 5.92
CA ILE A 35 1.96 -7.96 5.47
C ILE A 35 1.24 -6.98 6.41
N LEU A 36 1.32 -7.19 7.73
CA LEU A 36 0.66 -6.30 8.70
C LEU A 36 1.18 -4.86 8.64
N VAL A 37 2.49 -4.69 8.45
CA VAL A 37 3.11 -3.37 8.25
C VAL A 37 2.59 -2.72 6.97
N LEU A 38 2.56 -3.46 5.86
CA LEU A 38 2.08 -2.94 4.59
C LEU A 38 0.59 -2.56 4.66
N ASP A 39 -0.25 -3.42 5.22
CA ASP A 39 -1.68 -3.14 5.37
C ASP A 39 -1.91 -1.91 6.25
N PHE A 40 -1.32 -1.88 7.44
CA PHE A 40 -1.55 -0.79 8.37
C PHE A 40 -0.95 0.54 7.90
N PHE A 41 0.34 0.59 7.59
CA PHE A 41 0.99 1.84 7.22
C PHE A 41 0.68 2.21 5.78
N THR A 42 0.90 1.29 4.85
CA THR A 42 0.90 1.60 3.42
C THR A 42 -0.50 1.65 2.82
N SER A 43 -1.48 0.96 3.39
CA SER A 43 -2.88 1.04 2.94
C SER A 43 -3.71 1.95 3.85
N TYR A 44 -3.83 1.61 5.14
CA TYR A 44 -4.74 2.28 6.06
C TYR A 44 -4.26 3.69 6.45
N ALA A 45 -3.05 3.83 7.00
CA ALA A 45 -2.58 5.08 7.57
C ALA A 45 -2.46 6.19 6.50
N ILE A 46 -1.91 5.88 5.32
CA ILE A 46 -1.84 6.87 4.23
C ILE A 46 -3.23 7.31 3.79
N HIS A 47 -4.20 6.41 3.75
CA HIS A 47 -5.57 6.74 3.37
C HIS A 47 -6.23 7.67 4.41
N VAL A 48 -6.04 7.38 5.70
CA VAL A 48 -6.46 8.30 6.78
C VAL A 48 -5.80 9.66 6.63
N CYS A 49 -4.50 9.72 6.34
CA CYS A 49 -3.79 10.99 6.10
C CYS A 49 -4.38 11.76 4.91
N LEU A 50 -4.72 11.07 3.82
CA LEU A 50 -5.37 11.65 2.64
C LEU A 50 -6.72 12.29 2.99
N HIS A 51 -7.49 11.69 3.91
CA HIS A 51 -8.76 12.24 4.38
C HIS A 51 -8.63 13.35 5.43
N LYS A 52 -7.59 13.32 6.28
CA LYS A 52 -7.45 14.25 7.41
C LYS A 52 -6.78 15.57 7.06
N SER A 53 -5.89 15.59 6.07
CA SER A 53 -5.22 16.82 5.64
C SER A 53 -6.01 17.54 4.55
N LYS A 54 -6.25 18.85 4.72
CA LYS A 54 -6.98 19.67 3.73
C LYS A 54 -6.34 19.64 2.34
N TRP A 55 -5.01 19.61 2.27
CA TRP A 55 -4.27 19.58 1.00
C TRP A 55 -4.35 18.21 0.34
N LEU A 56 -4.12 17.14 1.12
CA LEU A 56 -4.19 15.78 0.60
C LEU A 56 -5.61 15.39 0.20
N TRP A 57 -6.61 15.89 0.93
CA TRP A 57 -8.02 15.68 0.61
C TRP A 57 -8.36 16.24 -0.76
N ARG A 58 -7.86 17.42 -1.13
CA ARG A 58 -8.10 18.00 -2.47
C ARG A 58 -7.57 17.11 -3.60
N ILE A 59 -6.46 16.43 -3.36
CA ILE A 59 -5.89 15.46 -4.30
C ILE A 59 -6.76 14.20 -4.34
N HIS A 60 -7.11 13.68 -3.17
CA HIS A 60 -7.91 12.48 -3.00
C HIS A 60 -9.37 12.64 -3.44
N LEU A 61 -9.87 13.88 -3.52
CA LEU A 61 -11.24 14.20 -3.87
C LEU A 61 -11.63 13.64 -5.25
N VAL A 62 -10.70 13.53 -6.19
CA VAL A 62 -10.97 12.94 -7.53
C VAL A 62 -11.53 11.52 -7.40
N HIS A 63 -10.99 10.73 -6.48
CA HIS A 63 -11.46 9.37 -6.19
C HIS A 63 -12.88 9.38 -5.59
N HIS A 64 -13.16 10.31 -4.68
CA HIS A 64 -14.46 10.45 -4.01
C HIS A 64 -15.51 11.22 -4.82
N SER A 65 -15.18 11.69 -6.02
CA SER A 65 -16.09 12.48 -6.87
C SER A 65 -16.87 11.65 -7.89
N ASP A 66 -16.78 10.31 -7.82
CA ASP A 66 -17.47 9.43 -8.76
C ASP A 66 -18.99 9.41 -8.47
N PRO A 67 -19.85 9.80 -9.43
CA PRO A 67 -21.29 9.79 -9.23
C PRO A 67 -21.88 8.37 -9.10
N HIS A 68 -21.17 7.35 -9.59
CA HIS A 68 -21.64 5.96 -9.57
C HIS A 68 -20.52 5.03 -9.15
N LEU A 69 -20.57 4.60 -7.89
CA LEU A 69 -19.62 3.62 -7.35
C LEU A 69 -19.66 2.33 -8.18
N ASN A 70 -18.53 1.97 -8.77
CA ASN A 70 -18.31 0.70 -9.46
C ASN A 70 -16.80 0.37 -9.42
N SER A 71 -16.41 -0.81 -9.90
CA SER A 71 -15.01 -1.27 -9.82
C SER A 71 -13.99 -0.30 -10.45
N SER A 72 -14.37 0.50 -11.45
CA SER A 72 -13.48 1.52 -12.02
C SER A 72 -13.17 2.67 -11.05
N THR A 73 -14.04 2.94 -10.08
CA THR A 73 -13.82 3.94 -9.03
C THR A 73 -12.58 3.60 -8.20
N ALA A 74 -12.30 2.31 -7.96
CA ALA A 74 -11.14 1.84 -7.20
C ALA A 74 -9.79 2.23 -7.81
N ILE A 75 -9.75 2.54 -9.11
CA ILE A 75 -8.53 2.93 -9.83
C ILE A 75 -8.58 4.37 -10.37
N ARG A 76 -9.66 5.12 -10.12
CA ARG A 76 -9.81 6.52 -10.49
C ARG A 76 -9.10 7.41 -9.48
N LEU A 77 -7.77 7.43 -9.55
CA LEU A 77 -6.90 8.16 -8.61
C LEU A 77 -6.27 9.37 -9.30
N HIS A 78 -6.11 10.46 -8.55
CA HIS A 78 -5.34 11.61 -9.03
C HIS A 78 -3.86 11.19 -9.23
N PRO A 79 -3.13 11.61 -10.29
CA PRO A 79 -1.73 11.23 -10.50
C PRO A 79 -0.81 11.49 -9.29
N PHE A 80 -0.95 12.66 -8.66
CA PHE A 80 -0.24 12.97 -7.41
C PHE A 80 -0.61 12.05 -6.23
N GLU A 81 -1.84 11.53 -6.16
CA GLU A 81 -2.20 10.55 -5.12
C GLU A 81 -1.36 9.27 -5.30
N ASN A 82 -1.22 8.80 -6.53
CA ASN A 82 -0.39 7.63 -6.85
C ASN A 82 1.07 7.87 -6.45
N LEU A 83 1.64 9.05 -6.76
CA LEU A 83 3.00 9.39 -6.38
C LEU A 83 3.18 9.41 -4.85
N ILE A 84 2.22 9.98 -4.11
CA ILE A 84 2.24 10.01 -2.64
C ILE A 84 2.19 8.59 -2.07
N ARG A 85 1.26 7.75 -2.54
CA ARG A 85 1.11 6.36 -2.08
C ARG A 85 2.36 5.54 -2.37
N ILE A 86 2.97 5.71 -3.54
CA ILE A 86 4.17 4.97 -3.93
C ILE A 86 5.41 5.45 -3.17
N GLY A 87 5.55 6.76 -2.97
CA GLY A 87 6.61 7.30 -2.11
C GLY A 87 6.48 6.78 -0.69
N PHE A 88 5.25 6.72 -0.16
CA PHE A 88 4.98 6.16 1.16
C PHE A 88 5.27 4.66 1.23
N LEU A 89 4.88 3.88 0.21
CA LEU A 89 5.22 2.46 0.11
C LEU A 89 6.74 2.23 0.11
N ILE A 90 7.49 2.95 -0.73
CA ILE A 90 8.96 2.83 -0.80
C ILE A 90 9.59 3.19 0.55
N LEU A 91 9.13 4.27 1.19
CA LEU A 91 9.58 4.64 2.52
C LEU A 91 9.36 3.50 3.53
N ASN A 92 8.18 2.88 3.55
CA ASN A 92 7.90 1.78 4.46
C ASN A 92 8.71 0.51 4.12
N ILE A 93 8.92 0.21 2.84
CA ILE A 93 9.80 -0.89 2.42
C ILE A 93 11.20 -0.71 3.03
N LEU A 94 11.77 0.48 2.93
CA LEU A 94 13.12 0.78 3.43
C LEU A 94 13.17 0.84 4.96
N LEU A 95 12.16 1.45 5.61
CA LEU A 95 12.11 1.57 7.06
C LEU A 95 11.92 0.23 7.75
N PHE A 96 11.07 -0.64 7.21
CA PHE A 96 10.70 -1.90 7.85
C PHE A 96 11.46 -3.10 7.28
N GLY A 97 12.12 -3.01 6.13
CA GLY A 97 12.85 -4.13 5.54
C GLY A 97 11.88 -5.17 4.99
N ILE A 98 10.95 -4.72 4.14
CA ILE A 98 9.87 -5.55 3.60
C ILE A 98 10.40 -6.42 2.46
N ASP A 99 10.22 -7.74 2.57
CA ASP A 99 10.60 -8.70 1.54
C ASP A 99 9.62 -8.72 0.36
N LEU A 100 10.08 -9.24 -0.78
CA LEU A 100 9.28 -9.33 -2.01
C LEU A 100 8.04 -10.20 -1.84
N GLY A 101 8.10 -11.28 -1.05
CA GLY A 101 6.95 -12.16 -0.82
C GLY A 101 5.81 -11.40 -0.14
N SER A 102 6.11 -10.73 0.97
CA SER A 102 5.16 -9.88 1.71
C SER A 102 4.56 -8.79 0.81
N LEU A 103 5.39 -8.13 0.02
CA LEU A 103 4.99 -7.08 -0.91
C LEU A 103 3.99 -7.59 -1.95
N PHE A 104 4.32 -8.67 -2.67
CA PHE A 104 3.46 -9.22 -3.72
C PHE A 104 2.14 -9.75 -3.15
N TRP A 105 2.19 -10.44 -2.02
CA TRP A 105 1.00 -10.94 -1.36
C TRP A 105 0.06 -9.80 -0.97
N CYS A 106 0.57 -8.81 -0.24
CA CYS A 106 -0.23 -7.70 0.25
C CYS A 106 -0.82 -6.87 -0.92
N GLN A 107 -0.05 -6.61 -1.98
CA GLN A 107 -0.56 -5.87 -3.14
C GLN A 107 -1.66 -6.63 -3.87
N THR A 108 -1.50 -7.94 -4.07
CA THR A 108 -2.50 -8.77 -4.75
C THR A 108 -3.81 -8.77 -3.97
N VAL A 109 -3.73 -9.02 -2.66
CA VAL A 109 -4.88 -9.06 -1.76
C VAL A 109 -5.54 -7.67 -1.66
N ALA A 110 -4.76 -6.60 -1.52
CA ALA A 110 -5.28 -5.24 -1.42
C ALA A 110 -6.01 -4.81 -2.69
N VAL A 111 -5.47 -5.12 -3.88
CA VAL A 111 -6.15 -4.82 -5.16
C VAL A 111 -7.46 -5.60 -5.24
N PHE A 112 -7.47 -6.88 -4.92
CA PHE A 112 -8.67 -7.71 -4.94
C PHE A 112 -9.78 -7.14 -4.04
N PHE A 113 -9.47 -6.85 -2.77
CA PHE A 113 -10.44 -6.29 -1.83
C PHE A 113 -10.87 -4.86 -2.20
N SER A 114 -9.97 -4.05 -2.76
CA SER A 114 -10.33 -2.72 -3.28
C SER A 114 -11.38 -2.83 -4.39
N GLN A 115 -11.22 -3.76 -5.33
CA GLN A 115 -12.19 -3.99 -6.40
C GLN A 115 -13.54 -4.48 -5.85
N LEU A 116 -13.53 -5.42 -4.91
CA LEU A 116 -14.75 -5.91 -4.26
C LEU A 116 -15.48 -4.82 -3.48
N GLY A 117 -14.75 -3.99 -2.73
CA GLY A 117 -15.33 -2.88 -1.97
C GLY A 117 -16.02 -1.84 -2.86
N HIS A 118 -15.61 -1.74 -4.13
CA HIS A 118 -16.21 -0.85 -5.11
C HIS A 118 -17.11 -1.57 -6.11
N ALA A 119 -17.39 -2.87 -5.94
CA ALA A 119 -18.16 -3.65 -6.92
C ALA A 119 -19.67 -3.31 -6.96
N ASN A 120 -20.14 -2.38 -6.11
CA ASN A 120 -21.55 -2.02 -5.97
C ASN A 120 -22.45 -3.24 -5.66
N LEU A 121 -21.90 -4.20 -4.92
CA LEU A 121 -22.61 -5.41 -4.53
C LEU A 121 -23.43 -5.15 -3.27
N ARG A 122 -24.71 -5.49 -3.31
CA ARG A 122 -25.55 -5.55 -2.13
C ARG A 122 -25.31 -6.88 -1.41
N LEU A 123 -24.63 -6.83 -0.28
CA LEU A 123 -24.43 -8.01 0.58
C LEU A 123 -25.74 -8.32 1.36
N PRO A 124 -26.02 -9.59 1.68
CA PRO A 124 -27.19 -10.00 2.45
C PRO A 124 -27.21 -9.47 3.88
#